data_AF-A0A0C9TE45-F1
#
_entry.id   AF-A0A0C9TE45-F1
#
_cell.length_a   1.000
_cell.length_b   1.000
_cell.length_c   1.000
_cell.angle_alpha   90.00
_cell.angle_beta   90.00
_cell.angle_gamma   90.00
#
_symmetry.space_group_name_H-M   'P 1'
#
loop_
_entity.id
_entity.type
_entity.pdbx_description
1 polymer ?
#
loop_
_entity_poly.entity_id
_entity_poly.type
_entity_poly.pdbx_seq_one_letter_code
_entity_poly.pdbx_strand_id
1 'polypeptide(L)'
;MSSGLSGMVKSKYLQYYTSTRLMKHTLTANARSSWRIRTQYKKTNAETEGLKLKQKEHCEAYTEALSAANQVVLYQAKHMHECCQSMKGTRQPSRWNTFVKKETEHINNGMSKEEQIVATEENTGLIKETHKMKAFTPQNVMINVFHDTEKTLKSIDKALMKFHSRTGLEFLFLSVKKDSEHWNQPHIFHTDLGVQGDAVAPTRINHMYYVNFNNNITAKYGVVIENWPLPKFCAPRDVSSRNELHVLFHSWQSNTTRFCKLTPKEFEKWKTNHFNRDCEAPASNVQPNGDASTDPPSPSGPDTSGKNAQASRRSHHADTFSVCPPARNIRLAQAKV
;
A
#
# COMPACT_ATOMS: atom_id res chain seq x y z
N MET A 1 -31.93 43.19 -22.08
CA MET A 1 -30.69 43.96 -22.30
C MET A 1 -29.76 43.73 -21.11
N SER A 2 -28.97 42.64 -21.09
CA SER A 2 -27.94 42.43 -20.05
C SER A 2 -26.97 41.33 -20.47
N SER A 3 -26.17 41.61 -21.50
CA SER A 3 -25.17 40.68 -22.03
C SER A 3 -23.99 41.48 -22.56
N GLY A 4 -23.00 41.76 -21.72
CA GLY A 4 -21.82 42.48 -22.21
C GLY A 4 -20.77 42.86 -21.17
N LEU A 5 -20.28 41.94 -20.33
CA LEU A 5 -19.12 42.23 -19.46
C LEU A 5 -18.17 41.04 -19.19
N SER A 6 -18.23 39.94 -19.96
CA SER A 6 -17.41 38.72 -19.70
C SER A 6 -16.16 38.56 -20.59
N GLY A 7 -15.81 39.59 -21.39
CA GLY A 7 -14.78 39.48 -22.43
C GLY A 7 -13.35 39.91 -22.05
N MET A 8 -13.15 40.77 -21.04
CA MET A 8 -11.85 41.46 -20.86
C MET A 8 -10.91 40.86 -19.81
N VAL A 9 -11.32 39.89 -19.00
CA VAL A 9 -10.47 39.39 -17.89
C VAL A 9 -9.56 38.22 -18.31
N LYS A 10 -9.87 37.51 -19.41
CA LYS A 10 -9.09 36.32 -19.82
C LYS A 10 -7.79 36.63 -20.59
N SER A 11 -7.57 37.87 -21.04
CA SER A 11 -6.38 38.22 -21.84
C SER A 11 -5.13 38.50 -20.99
N LYS A 12 -5.28 39.07 -19.78
CA LYS A 12 -4.12 39.43 -18.94
C LYS A 12 -3.49 38.23 -18.22
N TYR A 13 -4.24 37.16 -17.96
CA TYR A 13 -3.71 35.98 -17.25
C TYR A 13 -2.77 35.10 -18.10
N LEU A 14 -2.90 35.11 -19.42
CA LEU A 14 -2.06 34.31 -20.32
C LEU A 14 -0.69 34.94 -20.61
N GLN A 15 -0.54 36.26 -20.47
CA GLN A 15 0.76 36.93 -20.65
C GLN A 15 1.73 36.72 -19.46
N TYR A 16 1.22 36.42 -18.26
CA TYR A 16 2.08 36.21 -17.08
C TYR A 16 2.72 34.81 -17.05
N TYR A 17 2.10 33.81 -17.68
CA TYR A 17 2.59 32.42 -17.66
C TYR A 17 3.67 32.12 -18.72
N THR A 18 3.76 32.89 -19.80
CA THR A 18 4.80 32.68 -20.82
C THR A 18 6.13 33.34 -20.43
N SER A 19 6.11 34.41 -19.62
CA SER A 19 7.33 35.14 -19.24
C SER A 19 8.18 34.41 -18.17
N THR A 20 7.56 33.63 -17.28
CA THR A 20 8.28 32.90 -16.21
C THR A 20 8.90 31.57 -16.68
N ARG A 21 8.50 31.05 -17.84
CA ARG A 21 9.06 29.78 -18.38
C ARG A 21 10.36 29.99 -19.16
N LEU A 22 10.64 31.21 -19.63
CA LEU A 22 11.84 31.50 -20.42
C LEU A 22 13.08 31.86 -19.57
N MET A 23 12.92 32.28 -18.30
CA MET A 23 14.05 32.63 -17.43
C MET A 23 14.70 31.44 -16.69
N LYS A 24 14.12 30.23 -16.72
CA LYS A 24 14.68 29.06 -16.02
C LYS A 24 15.68 28.24 -16.85
N HIS A 25 15.85 28.52 -18.14
CA HIS A 25 16.73 27.74 -19.02
C HIS A 25 18.12 28.35 -19.28
N THR A 26 18.41 29.55 -18.79
CA THR A 26 19.71 30.22 -19.02
C THR A 26 20.66 30.25 -17.81
N LEU A 27 20.25 29.75 -16.64
CA LEU A 27 21.07 29.81 -15.41
C LEU A 27 21.78 28.52 -15.00
N THR A 28 21.72 27.44 -15.78
CA THR A 28 22.34 26.15 -15.41
C THR A 28 23.56 25.74 -16.25
N ALA A 29 23.98 26.57 -17.21
CA ALA A 29 25.05 26.17 -18.15
C ALA A 29 26.48 26.55 -17.72
N ASN A 30 26.71 27.48 -16.78
CA ASN A 30 28.04 28.11 -16.63
C ASN A 30 28.72 28.07 -15.26
N ALA A 31 28.31 27.19 -14.33
CA ALA A 31 28.95 27.09 -13.01
C ALA A 31 29.44 25.67 -12.65
N ARG A 32 29.96 24.92 -13.63
CA ARG A 32 30.85 23.77 -13.34
C ARG A 32 32.28 24.29 -13.19
N SER A 33 32.52 25.04 -12.12
CA SER A 33 33.86 25.44 -11.69
C SER A 33 34.75 24.20 -11.56
N SER A 34 35.97 24.32 -12.08
CA SER A 34 37.04 23.32 -12.04
C SER A 34 37.33 22.85 -10.60
N TRP A 35 36.65 21.79 -10.15
CA TRP A 35 36.81 21.21 -8.80
C TRP A 35 38.11 20.41 -8.62
N ARG A 36 39.11 20.55 -9.51
CA ARG A 36 40.35 19.78 -9.44
C ARG A 36 41.58 20.61 -9.78
N ILE A 37 41.86 21.61 -8.95
CA ILE A 37 43.25 21.96 -8.65
C ILE A 37 43.48 21.55 -7.19
N ARG A 38 43.59 20.25 -6.96
CA ARG A 38 44.05 19.72 -5.68
C ARG A 38 45.55 19.94 -5.65
N THR A 39 45.98 21.07 -5.11
CA THR A 39 47.40 21.32 -4.84
C THR A 39 47.93 20.16 -4.02
N GLN A 40 48.84 19.37 -4.59
CA GLN A 40 49.49 18.27 -3.88
C GLN A 40 50.49 18.86 -2.89
N TYR A 41 49.98 19.40 -1.79
CA TYR A 41 50.81 19.73 -0.65
C TYR A 41 51.32 18.41 -0.05
N LYS A 42 52.63 18.18 -0.16
CA LYS A 42 53.29 17.04 0.48
C LYS A 42 53.33 17.35 1.98
N LYS A 43 52.54 16.60 2.76
CA LYS A 43 52.57 16.70 4.22
C LYS A 43 53.95 16.36 4.74
N THR A 44 54.42 17.09 5.74
CA THR A 44 55.67 16.76 6.42
C THR A 44 55.49 15.51 7.31
N ASN A 45 56.59 14.85 7.68
CA ASN A 45 56.53 13.69 8.57
C ASN A 45 55.92 14.07 9.94
N ALA A 46 56.24 15.26 10.47
CA ALA A 46 55.68 15.76 11.72
C ALA A 46 54.15 15.96 11.64
N GLU A 47 53.65 16.53 10.54
CA GLU A 47 52.20 16.66 10.31
C GLU A 47 51.50 15.31 10.19
N THR A 48 52.19 14.31 9.63
CA THR A 48 51.66 12.95 9.49
C THR A 48 51.56 12.25 10.83
N GLU A 49 52.59 12.35 11.69
CA GLU A 49 52.56 11.82 13.06
C GLU A 49 51.50 12.51 13.92
N GLY A 50 51.37 13.84 13.82
CA GLY A 50 50.31 14.57 14.52
C GLY A 50 48.90 14.14 14.09
N LEU A 51 48.71 13.79 12.81
CA LEU A 51 47.44 13.26 12.31
C LEU A 51 47.15 11.85 12.86
N LYS A 52 48.17 10.98 12.92
CA LYS A 52 48.05 9.63 13.49
C LYS A 52 47.68 9.68 14.96
N LEU A 53 48.28 10.58 15.74
CA LEU A 53 47.96 10.77 17.15
C LEU A 53 46.50 11.17 17.34
N LYS A 54 46.03 12.18 16.59
CA LYS A 54 44.61 12.60 16.62
C LYS A 54 43.65 11.49 16.18
N GLN A 55 44.03 10.68 15.19
CA GLN A 55 43.21 9.54 14.77
C GLN A 55 43.13 8.49 15.88
N LYS A 56 44.24 8.22 16.57
CA LYS A 56 44.27 7.31 17.72
C LYS A 56 43.38 7.81 18.85
N GLU A 57 43.51 9.08 19.24
CA GLU A 57 42.65 9.71 20.25
C GLU A 57 41.16 9.63 19.88
N HIS A 58 40.82 9.89 18.61
CA HIS A 58 39.45 9.77 18.13
C HIS A 58 38.95 8.32 18.14
N CYS A 59 39.79 7.35 17.79
CA CYS A 59 39.45 5.93 17.89
C CYS A 59 39.18 5.52 19.33
N GLU A 60 40.02 5.94 20.27
CA GLU A 60 39.87 5.65 21.71
C GLU A 60 38.59 6.28 22.26
N ALA A 61 38.36 7.58 22.00
CA ALA A 61 37.15 8.28 22.40
C ALA A 61 35.87 7.65 21.81
N TYR A 62 35.92 7.21 20.55
CA TYR A 62 34.80 6.50 19.93
C TYR A 62 34.54 5.14 20.59
N THR A 63 35.58 4.37 20.89
CA THR A 63 35.42 3.07 21.57
C THR A 63 34.87 3.22 22.99
N GLU A 64 35.30 4.24 23.72
CA GLU A 64 34.79 4.56 25.05
C GLU A 64 33.30 4.96 24.99
N ALA A 65 32.94 5.86 24.06
CA ALA A 65 31.54 6.26 23.86
C ALA A 65 30.65 5.07 23.47
N LEU A 66 31.14 4.16 22.63
CA LEU A 66 30.42 2.95 22.25
C LEU A 66 30.23 1.99 23.43
N SER A 67 31.26 1.83 24.27
CA SER A 67 31.19 1.06 25.52
C SER A 67 30.15 1.63 26.48
N ALA A 68 30.14 2.95 26.69
CA ALA A 68 29.19 3.63 27.55
C ALA A 68 27.75 3.47 27.05
N ALA A 69 27.53 3.65 25.74
CA ALA A 69 26.21 3.44 25.13
C ALA A 69 25.71 1.99 25.30
N ASN A 70 26.60 1.00 25.10
CA ASN A 70 26.26 -0.41 25.29
C ASN A 70 25.87 -0.72 26.75
N GLN A 71 26.55 -0.11 27.74
CA GLN A 71 26.17 -0.28 29.14
C GLN A 71 24.76 0.25 29.45
N VAL A 72 24.39 1.41 28.89
CA VAL A 72 23.04 1.97 29.05
C VAL A 72 21.98 1.03 28.46
N VAL A 73 22.23 0.47 27.28
CA VAL A 73 21.32 -0.49 26.65
C VAL A 73 21.17 -1.76 27.49
N LEU A 74 22.29 -2.30 27.99
CA LEU A 74 22.27 -3.49 28.84
C LEU A 74 21.54 -3.24 30.17
N TYR A 75 21.76 -2.08 30.78
CA TYR A 75 21.05 -1.67 31.98
C TYR A 75 19.54 -1.58 31.73
N GLN A 76 19.13 -0.92 30.63
CA GLN A 76 17.73 -0.79 30.27
C GLN A 76 17.09 -2.16 29.96
N ALA A 77 17.81 -3.04 29.27
CA ALA A 77 17.35 -4.40 28.98
C ALA A 77 17.17 -5.22 30.26
N LYS A 78 18.09 -5.10 31.22
CA LYS A 78 17.98 -5.74 32.53
C LYS A 78 16.78 -5.21 33.31
N HIS A 79 16.60 -3.90 33.35
CA HIS A 79 15.45 -3.26 34.00
C HIS A 79 14.12 -3.71 33.36
N MET A 80 14.04 -3.74 32.02
CA MET A 80 12.87 -4.26 31.31
C MET A 80 12.63 -5.74 31.64
N HIS A 81 13.68 -6.54 31.77
CA HIS A 81 13.56 -7.95 32.15
C HIS A 81 12.98 -8.11 33.56
N GLU A 82 13.48 -7.35 34.53
CA GLU A 82 13.00 -7.34 35.92
C GLU A 82 11.54 -6.88 36.01
N CYS A 83 11.17 -5.79 35.31
CA CYS A 83 9.78 -5.33 35.22
C CYS A 83 8.87 -6.36 34.53
N CYS A 84 9.35 -7.03 33.48
CA CYS A 84 8.60 -8.10 32.83
C CYS A 84 8.46 -9.33 33.74
N GLN A 85 9.46 -9.66 34.56
CA GLN A 85 9.34 -10.74 35.53
C GLN A 85 8.31 -10.40 36.62
N SER A 86 8.27 -9.16 37.11
CA SER A 86 7.26 -8.75 38.10
C SER A 86 5.84 -8.68 37.52
N MET A 87 5.69 -8.35 36.23
CA MET A 87 4.41 -8.32 35.53
C MET A 87 3.95 -9.68 34.99
N LYS A 88 4.84 -10.68 34.93
CA LYS A 88 4.42 -12.08 34.76
C LYS A 88 3.80 -12.54 36.07
N GLY A 89 2.57 -12.08 36.35
CA GLY A 89 1.67 -12.83 37.21
C GLY A 89 1.76 -14.28 36.78
N THR A 90 1.93 -15.20 37.73
CA THR A 90 2.17 -16.62 37.46
C THR A 90 1.06 -17.13 36.56
N ARG A 91 1.28 -17.07 35.24
CA ARG A 91 0.42 -17.72 34.28
C ARG A 91 0.62 -19.18 34.60
N GLN A 92 -0.32 -19.71 35.36
CA GLN A 92 -0.37 -21.12 35.69
C GLN A 92 -0.18 -21.84 34.35
N PRO A 93 0.93 -22.58 34.17
CA PRO A 93 1.12 -23.32 32.94
C PRO A 93 -0.13 -24.15 32.72
N SER A 94 -0.58 -24.26 31.47
CA SER A 94 -1.78 -25.03 31.18
C SER A 94 -1.68 -26.40 31.85
N ARG A 95 -2.81 -26.95 32.28
CA ARG A 95 -2.87 -28.28 32.92
C ARG A 95 -2.14 -29.32 32.06
N TRP A 96 -2.24 -29.19 30.74
CA TRP A 96 -1.50 -29.99 29.76
C TRP A 96 0.02 -29.82 29.86
N ASN A 97 0.54 -28.60 29.84
CA ASN A 97 1.99 -28.36 29.94
C ASN A 97 2.55 -28.86 31.28
N THR A 98 1.77 -28.74 32.35
CA THR A 98 2.12 -29.26 33.67
C THR A 98 2.17 -30.80 33.66
N PHE A 99 1.20 -31.44 33.01
CA PHE A 99 1.17 -32.88 32.83
C PHE A 99 2.37 -33.38 32.00
N VAL A 100 2.61 -32.80 30.82
CA VAL A 100 3.73 -33.17 29.96
C VAL A 100 5.06 -33.01 30.69
N LYS A 101 5.23 -31.93 31.45
CA LYS A 101 6.44 -31.73 32.27
C LYS A 101 6.63 -32.84 33.29
N LYS A 102 5.60 -33.17 34.06
CA LYS A 102 5.65 -34.24 35.07
C LYS A 102 5.90 -35.61 34.44
N GLU A 103 5.27 -35.90 33.33
CA GLU A 103 5.44 -37.16 32.61
C GLU A 103 6.87 -37.30 32.06
N THR A 104 7.41 -36.21 31.50
CA THR A 104 8.81 -36.18 31.03
C THR A 104 9.79 -36.36 32.19
N GLU A 105 9.53 -35.71 33.34
CA GLU A 105 10.33 -35.90 34.56
C GLU A 105 10.25 -37.34 35.08
N HIS A 106 9.06 -37.94 35.07
CA HIS A 106 8.86 -39.33 35.49
C HIS A 106 9.62 -40.32 34.59
N ILE A 107 9.50 -40.16 33.27
CA ILE A 107 10.21 -40.98 32.29
C ILE A 107 11.73 -40.80 32.44
N ASN A 108 12.22 -39.56 32.58
CA ASN A 108 13.64 -39.30 32.77
C ASN A 108 14.18 -39.92 34.06
N ASN A 109 13.46 -39.80 35.18
CA ASN A 109 13.89 -40.38 36.45
C ASN A 109 13.89 -41.92 36.43
N GLY A 110 13.09 -42.54 35.57
CA GLY A 110 13.08 -43.99 35.36
C GLY A 110 14.20 -44.51 34.47
N MET A 111 14.84 -43.66 33.67
CA MET A 111 15.97 -44.04 32.80
C MET A 111 17.31 -43.98 33.54
N SER A 112 18.16 -44.97 33.28
CA SER A 112 19.56 -44.90 33.70
C SER A 112 20.29 -43.74 33.01
N LYS A 113 21.41 -43.30 33.57
CA LYS A 113 22.16 -42.15 33.02
C LYS A 113 22.71 -42.48 31.63
N GLU A 114 23.09 -43.72 31.40
CA GLU A 114 23.59 -44.23 30.14
C GLU A 114 22.50 -44.19 29.06
N GLU A 115 21.28 -44.63 29.40
CA GLU A 115 20.11 -44.55 28.50
C GLU A 115 19.71 -43.10 28.20
N GLN A 116 19.77 -42.20 29.19
CA GLN A 116 19.51 -40.77 28.98
C GLN A 116 20.51 -40.15 27.99
N ILE A 117 21.80 -40.51 28.06
CA ILE A 117 22.83 -40.01 27.15
C ILE A 117 22.55 -40.48 25.73
N VAL A 118 22.26 -41.78 25.53
CA VAL A 118 21.95 -42.34 24.21
C VAL A 118 20.70 -41.69 23.61
N ALA A 119 19.62 -41.53 24.40
CA ALA A 119 18.40 -40.87 23.96
C ALA A 119 18.60 -39.38 23.64
N THR A 120 19.53 -38.71 24.34
CA THR A 120 19.83 -37.30 24.09
C THR A 120 20.72 -37.12 22.86
N GLU A 121 21.71 -37.98 22.64
CA GLU A 121 22.62 -37.90 21.49
C GLU A 121 21.86 -38.00 20.16
N GLU A 122 20.96 -38.97 20.01
CA GLU A 122 20.14 -39.14 18.80
C GLU A 122 19.28 -37.89 18.52
N ASN A 123 18.61 -37.37 19.56
CA ASN A 123 17.79 -36.17 19.44
C ASN A 123 18.61 -34.91 19.13
N THR A 124 19.82 -34.77 19.70
CA THR A 124 20.67 -33.61 19.43
C THR A 124 21.15 -33.57 17.98
N GLY A 125 21.36 -34.73 17.34
CA GLY A 125 21.63 -34.84 15.91
C GLY A 125 20.50 -34.25 15.07
N LEU A 126 19.27 -34.72 15.31
CA LEU A 126 18.06 -34.24 14.63
C LEU A 126 17.80 -32.74 14.88
N ILE A 127 18.02 -32.26 16.10
CA ILE A 127 17.88 -30.83 16.42
C ILE A 127 18.93 -30.00 15.66
N LYS A 128 20.18 -30.44 15.60
CA LYS A 128 21.23 -29.76 14.84
C LYS A 128 20.93 -29.76 13.35
N GLU A 129 20.42 -30.86 12.80
CA GLU A 129 20.06 -30.97 11.38
C GLU A 129 18.85 -30.11 11.04
N THR A 130 17.81 -30.10 11.87
CA THR A 130 16.67 -29.19 11.70
C THR A 130 17.08 -27.72 11.84
N HIS A 131 18.04 -27.39 12.72
CA HIS A 131 18.61 -26.05 12.80
C HIS A 131 19.38 -25.67 11.53
N LYS A 132 20.17 -26.59 10.97
CA LYS A 132 20.84 -26.38 9.68
C LYS A 132 19.83 -26.20 8.55
N MET A 133 18.81 -27.06 8.44
CA MET A 133 17.74 -26.92 7.45
C MET A 133 16.98 -25.59 7.58
N LYS A 134 16.69 -25.15 8.80
CA LYS A 134 16.06 -23.84 9.07
C LYS A 134 16.97 -22.66 8.71
N ALA A 135 18.28 -22.84 8.70
CA ALA A 135 19.23 -21.82 8.25
C ALA A 135 19.27 -21.71 6.71
N PHE A 136 19.05 -22.82 5.98
CA PHE A 136 19.05 -22.84 4.51
C PHE A 136 17.68 -22.61 3.87
N THR A 137 16.60 -22.80 4.63
CA THR A 137 15.28 -22.38 4.18
C THR A 137 15.34 -20.86 4.08
N PRO A 138 15.12 -20.24 2.90
CA PRO A 138 15.09 -18.78 2.79
C PRO A 138 14.05 -18.32 3.80
N GLN A 139 14.54 -17.79 4.92
CA GLN A 139 13.67 -17.56 6.04
C GLN A 139 12.58 -16.64 5.54
N ASN A 140 11.35 -16.96 5.91
CA ASN A 140 10.17 -16.12 5.77
C ASN A 140 10.32 -14.79 6.55
N VAL A 141 11.54 -14.26 6.73
CA VAL A 141 11.87 -12.96 7.29
C VAL A 141 10.99 -11.90 6.64
N MET A 142 10.82 -11.94 5.31
CA MET A 142 9.94 -11.00 4.61
C MET A 142 8.48 -11.11 5.04
N ILE A 143 7.98 -12.34 5.27
CA ILE A 143 6.61 -12.58 5.75
C ILE A 143 6.45 -12.18 7.22
N ASN A 144 7.45 -12.48 8.06
CA ASN A 144 7.44 -12.07 9.46
C ASN A 144 7.50 -10.55 9.61
N VAL A 145 8.37 -9.89 8.83
CA VAL A 145 8.46 -8.43 8.74
C VAL A 145 7.16 -7.83 8.21
N PHE A 146 6.50 -8.48 7.24
CA PHE A 146 5.18 -8.09 6.76
C PHE A 146 4.18 -8.06 7.91
N HIS A 147 4.02 -9.17 8.63
CA HIS A 147 3.05 -9.29 9.72
C HIS A 147 3.37 -8.38 10.91
N ASP A 148 4.65 -8.20 11.23
CA ASP A 148 5.08 -7.31 12.30
C ASP A 148 4.80 -5.83 11.96
N THR A 149 5.07 -5.43 10.70
CA THR A 149 4.71 -4.10 10.20
C THR A 149 3.19 -3.90 10.28
N GLU A 150 2.40 -4.86 9.81
CA GLU A 150 0.93 -4.78 9.81
C GLU A 150 0.36 -4.67 11.24
N LYS A 151 0.89 -5.46 12.18
CA LYS A 151 0.49 -5.43 13.59
C LYS A 151 0.85 -4.10 14.25
N THR A 152 2.01 -3.54 13.92
CA THR A 152 2.47 -2.24 14.42
C THR A 152 1.59 -1.11 13.91
N LEU A 153 1.30 -1.08 12.60
CA LEU A 153 0.40 -0.11 11.98
C LEU A 153 -1.01 -0.17 12.59
N LYS A 154 -1.59 -1.37 12.76
CA LYS A 154 -2.89 -1.54 13.44
C LYS A 154 -2.89 -1.04 14.89
N SER A 155 -1.75 -1.17 15.59
CA SER A 155 -1.60 -0.65 16.95
C SER A 155 -1.58 0.88 16.96
N ILE A 156 -0.88 1.49 16.00
CA ILE A 156 -0.85 2.94 15.80
C ILE A 156 -2.24 3.47 15.47
N ASP A 157 -2.95 2.85 14.52
CA ASP A 157 -4.31 3.24 14.16
C ASP A 157 -5.25 3.28 15.38
N LYS A 158 -5.19 2.24 16.23
CA LYS A 158 -5.98 2.19 17.47
C LYS A 158 -5.59 3.29 18.46
N ALA A 159 -4.31 3.62 18.56
CA ALA A 159 -3.83 4.68 19.44
C ALA A 159 -4.29 6.06 18.94
N LEU A 160 -4.18 6.32 17.63
CA LEU A 160 -4.64 7.55 17.00
C LEU A 160 -6.15 7.70 17.12
N MET A 161 -6.94 6.64 16.90
CA MET A 161 -8.39 6.67 17.12
C MET A 161 -8.77 7.02 18.57
N LYS A 162 -8.08 6.43 19.56
CA LYS A 162 -8.30 6.76 20.98
C LYS A 162 -7.90 8.20 21.32
N PHE A 163 -6.90 8.73 20.63
CA PHE A 163 -6.43 10.08 20.85
C PHE A 163 -7.39 11.10 20.24
N HIS A 164 -7.86 10.85 19.02
CA HIS A 164 -8.92 11.59 18.36
C HIS A 164 -10.20 11.62 19.22
N SER A 165 -10.65 10.47 19.74
CA SER A 165 -11.87 10.42 20.56
C SER A 165 -11.79 11.23 21.86
N ARG A 166 -10.59 11.52 22.36
CA ARG A 166 -10.38 12.31 23.60
C ARG A 166 -10.15 13.79 23.34
N THR A 167 -9.54 14.14 22.21
CA THR A 167 -9.06 15.49 21.94
C THR A 167 -9.81 16.20 20.82
N GLY A 168 -10.52 15.45 19.97
CA GLY A 168 -11.11 15.94 18.73
C GLY A 168 -10.08 16.28 17.65
N LEU A 169 -8.78 16.01 17.87
CA LEU A 169 -7.74 16.27 16.87
C LEU A 169 -7.84 15.30 15.70
N GLU A 170 -7.57 15.82 14.51
CA GLU A 170 -7.65 15.06 13.26
C GLU A 170 -6.26 14.66 12.79
N PHE A 171 -6.14 13.42 12.31
CA PHE A 171 -4.91 12.80 11.88
C PHE A 171 -5.05 12.32 10.45
N LEU A 172 -4.06 12.67 9.63
CA LEU A 172 -3.74 11.96 8.39
C LEU A 172 -2.36 11.33 8.58
N PHE A 173 -2.31 10.01 8.62
CA PHE A 173 -1.11 9.23 8.76
C PHE A 173 -0.83 8.45 7.47
N LEU A 174 0.33 8.70 6.89
CA LEU A 174 0.81 8.05 5.66
C LEU A 174 2.12 7.34 5.97
N SER A 175 2.15 6.02 5.77
CA SER A 175 3.38 5.24 5.89
C SER A 175 3.72 4.64 4.53
N VAL A 176 4.85 5.09 3.98
CA VAL A 176 5.39 4.64 2.70
C VAL A 176 6.76 4.03 2.94
N LYS A 177 7.02 2.85 2.38
CA LYS A 177 8.36 2.25 2.42
C LYS A 177 9.25 2.86 1.35
N LYS A 178 10.54 2.97 1.66
CA LYS A 178 11.56 3.50 0.74
C LYS A 178 11.80 2.58 -0.45
N ASP A 179 11.83 1.27 -0.21
CA ASP A 179 12.21 0.28 -1.22
C ASP A 179 10.99 -0.34 -1.88
N SER A 180 11.01 -0.40 -3.22
CA SER A 180 9.91 -0.93 -4.05
C SER A 180 9.75 -2.45 -4.01
N GLU A 181 10.73 -3.17 -3.47
CA GLU A 181 10.72 -4.64 -3.40
C GLU A 181 9.84 -5.20 -2.27
N HIS A 182 9.30 -4.33 -1.41
CA HIS A 182 8.42 -4.75 -0.33
C HIS A 182 6.98 -4.87 -0.81
N TRP A 183 6.36 -6.01 -0.51
CA TRP A 183 4.97 -6.32 -0.85
C TRP A 183 3.91 -5.52 -0.06
N ASN A 184 4.32 -4.70 0.91
CA ASN A 184 3.38 -3.90 1.70
C ASN A 184 2.91 -2.70 0.87
N GLN A 185 1.60 -2.60 0.68
CA GLN A 185 1.00 -1.40 0.13
C GLN A 185 1.22 -0.20 1.08
N PRO A 186 1.30 1.04 0.56
CA PRO A 186 1.29 2.24 1.40
C PRO A 186 0.12 2.21 2.37
N HIS A 187 0.40 2.40 3.67
CA HIS A 187 -0.64 2.43 4.68
C HIS A 187 -1.15 3.86 4.82
N ILE A 188 -2.45 4.03 4.61
CA ILE A 188 -3.15 5.31 4.71
C ILE A 188 -4.16 5.15 5.82
N PHE A 189 -3.97 5.93 6.88
CA PHE A 189 -4.92 6.07 7.97
C PHE A 189 -5.33 7.53 8.05
N HIS A 190 -6.62 7.80 8.12
CA HIS A 190 -7.13 9.10 8.49
C HIS A 190 -8.17 8.89 9.57
N THR A 191 -8.16 9.76 10.58
CA THR A 191 -9.37 9.94 11.39
C THR A 191 -10.27 10.80 10.55
N ASP A 192 -11.38 10.24 10.09
CA ASP A 192 -12.38 11.01 9.37
C ASP A 192 -12.70 12.26 10.17
N LEU A 193 -12.52 13.43 9.54
CA LEU A 193 -13.24 14.63 9.93
C LEU A 193 -14.67 14.19 10.19
N GLY A 194 -15.26 14.65 11.27
CA GLY A 194 -16.72 14.66 11.41
C GLY A 194 -17.43 15.47 10.31
N VAL A 195 -16.86 15.66 9.10
CA VAL A 195 -17.68 15.65 7.89
C VAL A 195 -18.31 14.27 7.86
N GLN A 196 -19.49 14.18 8.44
CA GLN A 196 -20.33 13.00 8.50
C GLN A 196 -20.44 12.32 7.13
N GLY A 197 -19.46 11.49 6.75
CA GLY A 197 -19.66 10.40 5.80
C GLY A 197 -20.66 9.39 6.36
N ASP A 198 -20.86 9.40 7.69
CA ASP A 198 -22.00 8.79 8.39
C ASP A 198 -23.36 9.38 7.99
N ALA A 199 -23.37 10.61 7.46
CA ALA A 199 -24.57 11.15 6.87
C ALA A 199 -24.83 10.58 5.48
N VAL A 200 -24.06 9.60 4.95
CA VAL A 200 -24.36 8.86 3.70
C VAL A 200 -24.63 7.36 3.86
N ALA A 201 -23.87 6.61 4.67
CA ALA A 201 -24.28 5.26 5.08
C ALA A 201 -23.51 4.81 6.33
N PRO A 202 -24.17 4.24 7.36
CA PRO A 202 -23.49 3.76 8.58
C PRO A 202 -22.61 2.53 8.36
N THR A 203 -22.56 1.99 7.13
CA THR A 203 -21.87 0.76 6.79
C THR A 203 -20.80 1.04 5.75
N ARG A 204 -19.57 0.59 6.02
CA ARG A 204 -18.48 0.65 5.05
C ARG A 204 -18.85 -0.16 3.80
N ILE A 205 -18.94 0.50 2.65
CA ILE A 205 -19.21 -0.15 1.37
C ILE A 205 -17.90 -0.81 0.92
N ASN A 206 -17.82 -2.15 1.02
CA ASN A 206 -16.60 -2.91 0.69
C ASN A 206 -16.25 -2.86 -0.81
N HIS A 207 -17.25 -2.65 -1.67
CA HIS A 207 -17.07 -2.66 -3.11
C HIS A 207 -18.08 -1.75 -3.81
N MET A 208 -17.64 -0.95 -4.78
CA MET A 208 -18.51 -0.05 -5.54
C MET A 208 -19.20 -0.82 -6.66
N TYR A 209 -20.54 -0.91 -6.61
CA TYR A 209 -21.34 -1.57 -7.65
C TYR A 209 -21.79 -0.57 -8.70
N TYR A 210 -21.24 -0.64 -9.91
CA TYR A 210 -21.63 0.23 -11.02
C TYR A 210 -22.85 -0.30 -11.78
N VAL A 211 -22.95 -1.62 -11.94
CA VAL A 211 -24.12 -2.27 -12.54
C VAL A 211 -25.22 -2.39 -11.50
N ASN A 212 -26.43 -1.96 -11.87
CA ASN A 212 -27.59 -1.91 -10.98
C ASN A 212 -27.29 -1.11 -9.68
N PHE A 213 -26.63 0.04 -9.83
CA PHE A 213 -26.29 0.93 -8.71
C PHE A 213 -27.50 1.20 -7.80
N ASN A 214 -28.68 1.44 -8.38
CA ASN A 214 -29.92 1.67 -7.63
C ASN A 214 -30.28 0.49 -6.70
N ASN A 215 -30.12 -0.75 -7.15
CA ASN A 215 -30.49 -1.93 -6.36
C ASN A 215 -29.40 -2.31 -5.34
N ASN A 216 -28.13 -2.18 -5.71
CA ASN A 216 -27.01 -2.62 -4.88
C ASN A 216 -26.55 -1.56 -3.89
N ILE A 217 -26.67 -0.28 -4.24
CA ILE A 217 -26.21 0.84 -3.43
C ILE A 217 -27.39 1.63 -2.88
N THR A 218 -28.25 2.18 -3.74
CA THR A 218 -29.34 3.06 -3.28
C THR A 218 -30.34 2.33 -2.38
N ALA A 219 -30.83 1.15 -2.78
CA ALA A 219 -31.80 0.40 -1.99
C ALA A 219 -31.26 -0.11 -0.64
N LYS A 220 -29.95 -0.38 -0.54
CA LYS A 220 -29.33 -0.89 0.70
C LYS A 220 -28.91 0.22 1.65
N TYR A 221 -28.37 1.30 1.10
CA TYR A 221 -27.67 2.32 1.88
C TYR A 221 -28.33 3.70 1.83
N GLY A 222 -29.32 3.90 0.96
CA GLY A 222 -29.98 5.20 0.76
C GLY A 222 -29.11 6.23 0.05
N VAL A 223 -28.11 5.79 -0.72
CA VAL A 223 -27.14 6.68 -1.38
C VAL A 223 -27.51 6.88 -2.85
N VAL A 224 -27.58 8.14 -3.27
CA VAL A 224 -27.83 8.56 -4.66
C VAL A 224 -26.69 9.43 -5.17
N ILE A 225 -26.55 9.51 -6.49
CA ILE A 225 -25.58 10.38 -7.16
C ILE A 225 -26.33 11.56 -7.75
N GLU A 226 -26.02 12.76 -7.27
CA GLU A 226 -26.60 14.00 -7.81
C GLU A 226 -25.74 14.54 -8.96
N ASN A 227 -26.40 15.08 -9.99
CA ASN A 227 -25.78 15.76 -11.13
C ASN A 227 -24.65 14.96 -11.81
N TRP A 228 -24.89 13.67 -12.06
CA TRP A 228 -23.97 12.86 -12.85
C TRP A 228 -23.93 13.40 -14.30
N PRO A 229 -22.76 13.76 -14.85
CA PRO A 229 -22.68 14.49 -16.12
C PRO A 229 -22.82 13.60 -17.36
N LEU A 230 -22.73 12.27 -17.20
CA LEU A 230 -22.86 11.33 -18.32
C LEU A 230 -24.28 10.76 -18.40
N PRO A 231 -24.75 10.30 -19.58
CA PRO A 231 -26.09 9.72 -19.73
C PRO A 231 -26.31 8.45 -18.88
N LYS A 232 -25.24 7.70 -18.61
CA LYS A 232 -25.26 6.44 -17.88
C LYS A 232 -24.18 6.44 -16.80
N PHE A 233 -24.51 5.91 -15.63
CA PHE A 233 -23.52 5.60 -14.60
C PHE A 233 -22.79 4.30 -14.96
N CYS A 234 -21.46 4.36 -15.08
CA CYS A 234 -20.64 3.24 -15.57
C CYS A 234 -19.34 3.10 -14.74
N ALA A 235 -18.70 1.94 -14.86
CA ALA A 235 -17.42 1.70 -14.20
C ALA A 235 -16.32 2.56 -14.86
N PRO A 236 -15.26 2.95 -14.12
CA PRO A 236 -14.15 3.73 -14.68
C PRO A 236 -13.51 3.09 -15.92
N ARG A 237 -13.52 1.75 -15.99
CA ARG A 237 -13.02 0.97 -17.14
C ARG A 237 -13.84 1.18 -18.42
N ASP A 238 -15.13 1.51 -18.29
CA ASP A 238 -16.06 1.63 -19.42
C ASP A 238 -16.14 3.06 -19.98
N VAL A 239 -15.46 4.03 -19.36
CA VAL A 239 -15.34 5.41 -19.87
C VAL A 239 -14.32 5.40 -20.99
N SER A 240 -14.79 5.31 -22.24
CA SER A 240 -13.93 5.13 -23.42
C SER A 240 -13.35 6.45 -23.95
N SER A 241 -13.98 7.59 -23.64
CA SER A 241 -13.57 8.90 -24.16
C SER A 241 -12.78 9.72 -23.12
N ARG A 242 -11.64 10.26 -23.55
CA ARG A 242 -10.82 11.19 -22.73
C ARG A 242 -11.60 12.44 -22.33
N ASN A 243 -12.52 12.91 -23.17
CA ASN A 243 -13.33 14.09 -22.89
C ASN A 243 -14.33 13.82 -21.76
N GLU A 244 -14.99 12.66 -21.77
CA GLU A 244 -15.90 12.23 -20.70
C GLU A 244 -15.17 12.15 -19.36
N LEU A 245 -13.95 11.61 -19.37
CA LEU A 245 -13.11 11.51 -18.17
C LEU A 245 -12.72 12.91 -17.63
N HIS A 246 -12.43 13.87 -18.51
CA HIS A 246 -12.17 15.26 -18.12
C HIS A 246 -13.41 15.94 -17.52
N VAL A 247 -14.58 15.73 -18.12
CA VAL A 247 -15.85 16.27 -17.62
C VAL A 247 -16.16 15.71 -16.24
N LEU A 248 -16.02 14.39 -16.06
CA LEU A 248 -16.18 13.74 -14.75
C LEU A 248 -15.21 14.30 -13.72
N PHE A 249 -13.92 14.40 -14.05
CA PHE A 249 -12.93 14.93 -13.13
C PHE A 249 -13.27 16.35 -12.66
N HIS A 250 -13.65 17.23 -13.58
CA HIS A 250 -14.05 18.60 -13.24
C HIS A 250 -15.38 18.67 -12.48
N SER A 251 -16.34 17.79 -12.75
CA SER A 251 -17.62 17.78 -12.04
C SER A 251 -17.46 17.36 -10.57
N TRP A 252 -16.58 16.38 -10.30
CA TRP A 252 -16.19 16.02 -8.93
C TRP A 252 -15.37 17.12 -8.26
N GLN A 253 -14.37 17.70 -8.95
CA GLN A 253 -13.51 18.74 -8.38
C GLN A 253 -14.29 20.03 -8.03
N SER A 254 -15.31 20.36 -8.83
CA SER A 254 -16.20 21.51 -8.59
C SER A 254 -17.34 21.20 -7.61
N ASN A 255 -17.43 19.98 -7.07
CA ASN A 255 -18.53 19.50 -6.23
C ASN A 255 -19.92 19.61 -6.88
N THR A 256 -20.01 19.67 -8.22
CA THR A 256 -21.31 19.63 -8.91
C THR A 256 -21.90 18.22 -8.83
N THR A 257 -21.06 17.20 -9.10
CA THR A 257 -21.38 15.79 -8.88
C THR A 257 -20.97 15.38 -7.48
N ARG A 258 -21.87 14.76 -6.73
CA ARG A 258 -21.59 14.22 -5.40
C ARG A 258 -22.48 13.04 -5.05
N PHE A 259 -22.02 12.23 -4.10
CA PHE A 259 -22.86 11.22 -3.45
C PHE A 259 -23.64 11.89 -2.31
N CYS A 260 -24.96 11.71 -2.31
CA CYS A 260 -25.85 12.22 -1.28
C CYS A 260 -26.61 11.07 -0.64
N LYS A 261 -26.82 11.15 0.68
CA LYS A 261 -27.82 10.30 1.34
C LYS A 261 -29.17 10.91 1.14
N LEU A 262 -30.12 10.06 0.86
CA LEU A 262 -31.51 10.39 1.00
C LEU A 262 -31.83 10.49 2.49
N THR A 263 -32.52 11.57 2.87
CA THR A 263 -33.18 11.62 4.18
C THR A 263 -34.19 10.47 4.29
N PRO A 264 -34.57 10.03 5.50
CA PRO A 264 -35.52 8.92 5.65
C PRO A 264 -36.83 9.12 4.86
N LYS A 265 -37.33 10.36 4.80
CA LYS A 265 -38.55 10.70 4.03
C LYS A 265 -38.34 10.59 2.53
N GLU A 266 -37.22 11.08 2.01
CA GLU A 266 -36.88 10.96 0.59
C GLU A 266 -36.62 9.52 0.19
N PHE A 267 -36.02 8.73 1.09
CA PHE A 267 -35.75 7.32 0.86
C PHE A 267 -37.04 6.50 0.75
N GLU A 268 -38.03 6.75 1.61
CA GLU A 268 -39.35 6.12 1.49
C GLU A 268 -40.05 6.54 0.18
N LYS A 269 -40.01 7.82 -0.17
CA LYS A 269 -40.54 8.29 -1.47
C LYS A 269 -39.85 7.61 -2.66
N TRP A 270 -38.52 7.47 -2.58
CA TRP A 270 -37.74 6.78 -3.59
C TRP A 270 -38.15 5.30 -3.71
N LYS A 271 -38.34 4.60 -2.58
CA LYS A 271 -38.83 3.21 -2.57
C LYS A 271 -40.20 3.07 -3.23
N THR A 272 -41.15 3.93 -2.89
CA THR A 272 -42.50 3.89 -3.49
C THR A 272 -42.43 4.10 -5.00
N ASN A 273 -41.65 5.07 -5.47
CA ASN A 273 -41.48 5.34 -6.90
C ASN A 273 -40.76 4.20 -7.64
N HIS A 274 -39.76 3.58 -7.00
CA HIS A 274 -39.02 2.46 -7.57
C HIS A 274 -39.90 1.22 -7.68
N PHE A 275 -40.65 0.90 -6.64
CA PHE A 275 -41.58 -0.23 -6.63
C PHE A 275 -42.66 -0.09 -7.70
N ASN A 276 -43.23 1.11 -7.86
CA ASN A 276 -44.23 1.38 -8.91
C ASN A 276 -43.63 1.19 -10.32
N ARG A 277 -42.38 1.59 -10.56
CA ARG A 277 -41.71 1.38 -11.85
C ARG A 277 -41.45 -0.08 -12.17
N ASP A 278 -41.10 -0.88 -11.17
CA ASP A 278 -40.88 -2.32 -11.37
C ASP A 278 -42.21 -3.07 -11.58
N CYS A 279 -43.31 -2.59 -10.99
CA CYS A 279 -44.66 -3.10 -11.25
C CYS A 279 -45.24 -2.65 -12.59
N GLU A 280 -44.91 -1.45 -13.07
CA GLU A 280 -45.27 -0.93 -14.40
C GLU A 280 -44.31 -1.38 -15.50
N ALA A 281 -43.57 -2.47 -15.29
CA ALA A 281 -42.86 -3.13 -16.38
C ALA A 281 -43.87 -3.33 -17.53
N PRO A 282 -43.60 -2.77 -18.73
CA PRO A 282 -44.58 -2.70 -19.79
C PRO A 282 -44.98 -4.12 -20.12
N ALA A 283 -46.25 -4.45 -19.87
CA ALA A 283 -46.89 -5.62 -20.44
C ALA A 283 -46.51 -5.59 -21.92
N SER A 284 -45.66 -6.54 -22.29
CA SER A 284 -45.04 -6.70 -23.60
C SER A 284 -45.92 -6.08 -24.67
N ASN A 285 -45.44 -4.99 -25.26
CA ASN A 285 -45.87 -4.63 -26.60
C ASN A 285 -45.36 -5.78 -27.49
N VAL A 286 -46.15 -6.86 -27.52
CA VAL A 286 -46.05 -7.93 -28.49
C VAL A 286 -46.30 -7.23 -29.81
N GLN A 287 -45.22 -6.85 -30.50
CA GLN A 287 -45.35 -6.63 -31.93
C GLN A 287 -45.90 -7.92 -32.51
N PRO A 288 -47.10 -7.91 -33.13
CA PRO A 288 -47.51 -9.04 -33.92
C PRO A 288 -46.51 -9.12 -35.07
N ASN A 289 -45.68 -10.16 -35.06
CA ASN A 289 -44.96 -10.59 -36.24
C ASN A 289 -46.03 -10.97 -37.28
N GLY A 290 -46.41 -9.97 -38.08
CA GLY A 290 -47.11 -10.15 -39.33
C GLY A 290 -46.18 -10.88 -40.27
N ASP A 291 -46.46 -12.16 -40.43
CA ASP A 291 -46.02 -13.03 -41.49
C ASP A 291 -46.40 -12.40 -42.84
N ALA A 292 -45.40 -11.91 -43.56
CA ALA A 292 -45.53 -11.48 -44.96
C ALA A 292 -44.23 -11.79 -45.69
N SER A 293 -44.15 -13.07 -46.07
CA SER A 293 -43.39 -13.61 -47.18
C SER A 293 -43.36 -12.67 -48.39
N THR A 294 -42.17 -12.25 -48.85
CA THR A 294 -41.85 -12.04 -50.27
C THR A 294 -40.33 -12.07 -50.49
N ASP A 295 -39.81 -13.24 -50.84
CA ASP A 295 -38.51 -13.38 -51.52
C ASP A 295 -38.61 -12.89 -52.98
N PRO A 296 -37.52 -12.33 -53.54
CA PRO A 296 -37.16 -12.61 -54.93
C PRO A 296 -35.80 -13.36 -55.03
N PRO A 297 -35.65 -14.29 -55.98
CA PRO A 297 -34.47 -15.15 -56.09
C PRO A 297 -33.39 -14.56 -57.00
N SER A 298 -32.11 -14.87 -56.71
CA SER A 298 -30.98 -15.13 -57.65
C SER A 298 -29.63 -14.59 -57.14
N PRO A 299 -28.47 -15.03 -57.67
CA PRO A 299 -28.09 -16.40 -58.03
C PRO A 299 -26.68 -16.79 -57.50
N SER A 300 -26.52 -18.09 -57.35
CA SER A 300 -25.32 -18.96 -57.49
C SER A 300 -23.93 -18.32 -57.75
N GLY A 301 -22.94 -18.65 -56.92
CA GLY A 301 -21.51 -18.55 -57.22
C GLY A 301 -20.60 -19.01 -56.06
N PRO A 302 -19.40 -19.58 -56.31
CA PRO A 302 -19.06 -20.92 -55.82
C PRO A 302 -18.11 -21.01 -54.62
N ASP A 303 -18.10 -22.23 -54.07
CA ASP A 303 -17.24 -22.80 -53.05
C ASP A 303 -15.77 -22.38 -53.08
N THR A 304 -15.22 -22.12 -51.89
CA THR A 304 -13.80 -22.38 -51.63
C THR A 304 -13.62 -22.99 -50.24
N SER A 305 -13.59 -24.31 -50.23
CA SER A 305 -13.06 -25.16 -49.17
C SER A 305 -11.59 -24.80 -48.91
N GLY A 306 -11.29 -24.34 -47.71
CA GLY A 306 -9.93 -24.00 -47.26
C GLY A 306 -9.71 -24.44 -45.82
N LYS A 307 -9.40 -25.73 -45.65
CA LYS A 307 -8.82 -26.30 -44.44
C LYS A 307 -7.61 -25.46 -44.02
N ASN A 308 -7.53 -25.01 -42.77
CA ASN A 308 -6.22 -24.71 -42.21
C ASN A 308 -6.09 -25.16 -40.76
N ALA A 309 -5.12 -26.05 -40.57
CA ALA A 309 -4.81 -26.74 -39.35
C ALA A 309 -4.15 -25.79 -38.34
N GLN A 310 -4.66 -25.82 -37.12
CA GLN A 310 -4.10 -25.09 -35.99
C GLN A 310 -2.86 -25.84 -35.48
N ALA A 311 -1.70 -25.50 -36.04
CA ALA A 311 -0.41 -25.98 -35.59
C ALA A 311 -0.05 -25.33 -34.25
N SER A 312 -0.04 -26.15 -33.20
CA SER A 312 0.53 -25.85 -31.89
C SER A 312 2.04 -25.62 -32.02
N ARG A 313 2.47 -24.35 -32.00
CA ARG A 313 3.89 -23.97 -31.92
C ARG A 313 4.26 -23.69 -30.46
N ARG A 314 5.11 -24.57 -29.94
CA ARG A 314 5.98 -24.36 -28.77
C ARG A 314 6.75 -23.04 -28.92
N SER A 315 6.61 -22.13 -27.96
CA SER A 315 7.55 -21.01 -27.80
C SER A 315 8.71 -21.46 -26.92
N HIS A 316 9.89 -21.61 -27.53
CA HIS A 316 11.15 -21.53 -26.83
C HIS A 316 11.39 -20.06 -26.46
N HIS A 317 11.32 -19.72 -25.18
CA HIS A 317 11.86 -18.45 -24.69
C HIS A 317 13.29 -18.72 -24.22
N ALA A 318 14.24 -18.13 -24.94
CA ALA A 318 15.65 -18.17 -24.63
C ALA A 318 15.97 -17.32 -23.39
N ASP A 319 16.79 -17.91 -22.52
CA ASP A 319 17.49 -17.23 -21.44
C ASP A 319 18.31 -16.06 -21.98
N THR A 320 17.95 -14.85 -21.58
CA THR A 320 18.80 -13.67 -21.75
C THR A 320 19.34 -13.32 -20.37
N PHE A 321 20.62 -13.63 -20.15
CA PHE A 321 21.37 -13.27 -18.96
C PHE A 321 21.33 -11.75 -18.76
N SER A 322 20.63 -11.31 -17.71
CA SER A 322 20.66 -9.94 -17.22
C SER A 322 21.92 -9.73 -16.39
N VAL A 323 22.87 -8.98 -16.93
CA VAL A 323 24.10 -8.56 -16.25
C VAL A 323 23.76 -7.44 -15.26
N CYS A 324 23.90 -7.73 -13.96
CA CYS A 324 23.83 -6.73 -12.89
C CYS A 324 24.93 -5.66 -13.04
N PRO A 325 24.60 -4.35 -12.99
CA PRO A 325 25.61 -3.31 -12.82
C PRO A 325 26.13 -3.28 -11.37
N PRO A 326 27.43 -2.98 -11.15
CA PRO A 326 28.02 -2.96 -9.82
C PRO A 326 27.52 -1.78 -8.97
N ALA A 327 27.35 -2.07 -7.67
CA ALA A 327 26.86 -1.16 -6.66
C ALA A 327 27.65 0.16 -6.59
N ARG A 328 26.95 1.30 -6.69
CA ARG A 328 27.50 2.62 -6.41
C ARG A 328 27.57 2.84 -4.90
N ASN A 329 28.79 3.04 -4.39
CA ASN A 329 29.06 3.47 -3.03
C ASN A 329 28.41 4.85 -2.76
N ILE A 330 27.39 4.88 -1.91
CA ILE A 330 26.81 6.10 -1.36
C ILE A 330 27.64 6.50 -0.14
N ARG A 331 28.45 7.56 -0.28
CA ARG A 331 29.10 8.22 0.87
C ARG A 331 28.06 9.09 1.58
N LEU A 332 27.78 8.79 2.85
CA LEU A 332 27.10 9.71 3.76
C LEU A 332 28.00 10.91 4.04
N ALA A 333 27.50 12.11 3.76
CA ALA A 333 28.04 13.34 4.30
C ALA A 333 27.50 13.54 5.72
N GLN A 334 28.38 13.60 6.72
CA GLN A 334 28.02 14.09 8.05
C GLN A 334 28.02 15.61 8.03
N ALA A 335 26.90 16.22 8.41
CA ALA A 335 26.80 17.63 8.73
C ALA A 335 27.35 17.85 10.14
N LYS A 336 28.26 18.81 10.29
CA LYS A 336 28.67 19.35 11.59
C LYS A 336 27.64 20.39 12.03
N VAL A 337 27.20 20.28 13.29
CA VAL A 337 26.61 21.39 14.06
C VAL A 337 27.74 22.12 14.76
#